data_AF-A0A2Z3GTU2-F1
#
_entry.id   AF-A0A2Z3GTU2-F1
#
_cell.length_a   1.000
_cell.length_b   1.000
_cell.length_c   1.000
_cell.angle_alpha   90.00
_cell.angle_beta   90.00
_cell.angle_gamma   90.00
#
_symmetry.space_group_name_H-M   'P 1'
#
loop_
_entity.id
_entity.type
_entity.pdbx_description
1 polymer ?
#
loop_
_entity_poly.entity_id
_entity_poly.type
_entity_poly.pdbx_seq_one_letter_code
_entity_poly.pdbx_strand_id
1 'polypeptide(L)'
;MEVTNTSEATTPRPANRTGAKSRRGFAAMSPETQRRIASEGGKASHASGRGHRFTAEEARDAGRKGGLVSRRPAKNSQAGYKAAT
;
A
#
# COMPACT_ATOMS: atom_id res chain seq x y z
N MET A 1 0.43 -38.44 33.72
CA MET A 1 0.02 -38.43 32.29
C MET A 1 1.23 -37.94 31.51
N GLU A 2 2.00 -38.87 30.94
CA GLU A 2 3.14 -38.51 30.11
C GLU A 2 2.63 -38.19 28.70
N VAL A 3 2.90 -36.97 28.22
CA VAL A 3 2.60 -36.55 26.86
C VAL A 3 3.90 -36.56 26.06
N THR A 4 4.15 -37.65 25.36
CA THR A 4 5.26 -37.79 24.41
C THR A 4 4.92 -37.05 23.13
N ASN A 5 5.35 -35.79 23.00
CA ASN A 5 5.32 -35.08 21.73
C ASN A 5 6.54 -35.49 20.90
N THR A 6 6.37 -36.52 20.07
CA THR A 6 7.28 -36.83 18.97
C THR A 6 7.06 -35.80 17.87
N SER A 7 7.83 -34.70 17.89
CA SER A 7 7.88 -33.74 16.79
C SER A 7 8.76 -34.32 15.68
N GLU A 8 8.12 -34.82 14.62
CA GLU A 8 8.79 -35.27 13.40
C GLU A 8 9.71 -34.18 12.81
N ALA A 9 10.85 -34.65 12.31
CA ALA A 9 11.98 -33.85 11.86
C ALA A 9 11.59 -32.79 10.82
N THR A 10 11.87 -31.52 11.13
CA THR A 10 11.94 -30.43 10.15
C THR A 10 13.23 -30.60 9.35
N THR A 11 13.17 -31.21 8.17
CA THR A 11 14.24 -31.10 7.18
C THR A 11 14.24 -29.67 6.61
N PRO A 12 15.31 -28.87 6.75
CA PRO A 12 15.37 -27.57 6.09
C PRO A 12 15.53 -27.80 4.58
N ARG A 13 14.47 -27.50 3.83
CA ARG A 13 14.49 -27.47 2.36
C ARG A 13 15.59 -26.51 1.89
N PRO A 14 16.47 -26.88 0.93
CA PRO A 14 17.63 -26.09 0.56
C PRO A 14 17.22 -24.70 0.05
N ALA A 15 17.66 -23.67 0.77
CA ALA A 15 17.53 -22.28 0.39
C ALA A 15 18.53 -21.96 -0.72
N ASN A 16 18.25 -22.38 -1.95
CA ASN A 16 19.00 -21.90 -3.10
C ASN A 16 18.07 -21.67 -4.30
N ARG A 17 17.62 -20.41 -4.47
CA ARG A 17 17.14 -19.86 -5.74
C ARG A 17 17.44 -18.37 -5.80
N THR A 18 18.69 -18.03 -6.06
CA THR A 18 19.07 -16.82 -6.79
C THR A 18 18.30 -16.80 -8.13
N GLY A 19 17.51 -15.76 -8.40
CA GLY A 19 17.17 -15.41 -9.80
C GLY A 19 15.72 -15.05 -10.15
N ALA A 20 14.68 -15.44 -9.41
CA ALA A 20 13.30 -15.04 -9.77
C ALA A 20 12.41 -14.87 -8.54
N LYS A 21 11.86 -13.66 -8.35
CA LYS A 21 10.83 -13.40 -7.33
C LYS A 21 9.58 -14.21 -7.69
N SER A 22 9.48 -15.45 -7.21
CA SER A 22 8.28 -16.27 -7.41
C SER A 22 7.11 -15.56 -6.73
N ARG A 23 6.01 -15.36 -7.45
CA ARG A 23 4.77 -14.84 -6.87
C ARG A 23 4.33 -15.79 -5.74
N ARG A 24 4.20 -15.26 -4.52
CA ARG A 24 3.76 -15.98 -3.31
C ARG A 24 2.81 -15.09 -2.50
N GLY A 25 2.02 -15.70 -1.64
CA GLY A 25 1.08 -14.99 -0.76
C GLY A 25 0.10 -14.13 -1.57
N PHE A 26 -0.07 -12.87 -1.16
CA PHE A 26 -0.99 -11.92 -1.81
C PHE A 26 -0.74 -11.78 -3.33
N ALA A 27 0.52 -11.76 -3.75
CA ALA A 27 0.89 -11.61 -5.17
C ALA A 27 0.60 -12.86 -6.02
N ALA A 28 0.39 -14.02 -5.39
CA ALA A 28 0.01 -15.25 -6.08
C ALA A 28 -1.51 -15.44 -6.22
N MET A 29 -2.32 -14.64 -5.50
CA MET A 29 -3.78 -14.74 -5.54
C MET A 29 -4.37 -14.18 -6.84
N SER A 30 -5.62 -14.54 -7.14
CA SER A 30 -6.36 -13.96 -8.27
C SER A 30 -6.63 -12.45 -8.06
N PRO A 31 -6.77 -11.66 -9.14
CA PRO A 31 -7.01 -10.21 -9.04
C PRO A 31 -8.27 -9.84 -8.24
N GLU A 32 -9.31 -10.66 -8.33
CA GLU A 32 -10.55 -10.44 -7.59
C GLU A 32 -10.33 -10.61 -6.07
N THR A 33 -9.61 -11.66 -5.67
CA THR A 33 -9.29 -11.91 -4.27
C THR A 33 -8.35 -10.84 -3.70
N GLN A 34 -7.36 -10.39 -4.49
CA GLN A 34 -6.52 -9.26 -4.10
C GLN A 34 -7.35 -7.98 -3.87
N ARG A 35 -8.28 -7.65 -4.78
CA ARG A 35 -9.16 -6.48 -4.62
C ARG A 35 -10.04 -6.58 -3.39
N ARG A 36 -10.60 -7.75 -3.11
CA ARG A 36 -11.46 -7.98 -1.94
C ARG A 36 -10.68 -7.76 -0.64
N ILE A 37 -9.52 -8.40 -0.50
CA ILE A 37 -8.66 -8.28 0.68
C ILE A 37 -8.13 -6.85 0.83
N ALA A 38 -7.71 -6.19 -0.26
CA ALA A 38 -7.27 -4.79 -0.21
C ALA A 38 -8.40 -3.85 0.23
N SER A 39 -9.61 -4.07 -0.29
CA SER A 39 -10.81 -3.30 0.07
C SER A 39 -11.18 -3.51 1.53
N GLU A 40 -11.14 -4.75 2.01
CA GLU A 40 -11.42 -5.11 3.40
C GLU A 40 -10.35 -4.54 4.35
N GLY A 41 -9.07 -4.62 3.98
CA GLY A 41 -7.97 -4.04 4.75
C GLY A 41 -8.08 -2.51 4.90
N GLY A 42 -8.49 -1.81 3.83
CA GLY A 42 -8.76 -0.37 3.89
C GLY A 42 -9.94 -0.03 4.81
N LYS A 43 -11.05 -0.76 4.68
CA LYS A 43 -12.23 -0.60 5.56
C LYS A 43 -11.90 -0.89 7.01
N ALA A 44 -11.20 -1.98 7.29
CA ALA A 44 -10.78 -2.37 8.64
C ALA A 44 -9.84 -1.33 9.25
N SER A 45 -8.90 -0.80 8.47
CA SER A 45 -8.00 0.27 8.93
C SER A 45 -8.78 1.52 9.35
N HIS A 46 -9.77 1.94 8.55
CA HIS A 46 -10.62 3.08 8.90
C HIS A 46 -11.53 2.78 10.10
N ALA A 47 -12.17 1.61 10.12
CA ALA A 47 -13.05 1.17 11.19
C ALA A 47 -12.32 1.01 12.53
N SER A 48 -11.04 0.63 12.51
CA SER A 48 -10.23 0.48 13.71
C SER A 48 -10.11 1.76 14.54
N GLY A 49 -10.45 2.93 13.97
CA GLY A 49 -10.57 4.17 14.72
C GLY A 49 -9.25 4.68 15.32
N ARG A 50 -8.12 4.05 14.99
CA ARG A 50 -6.77 4.44 15.44
C ARG A 50 -6.24 5.69 14.74
N GLY A 51 -7.06 6.32 13.88
CA GLY A 51 -6.72 7.54 13.15
C GLY A 51 -7.00 8.79 13.98
N HIS A 52 -6.21 9.83 13.73
CA HIS A 52 -6.49 11.17 14.24
C HIS A 52 -7.87 11.63 13.76
N ARG A 53 -8.73 12.04 14.69
CA ARG A 53 -10.04 12.63 14.38
C ARG A 53 -9.82 14.11 14.11
N PHE A 54 -9.87 14.49 12.84
CA PHE A 54 -9.75 15.90 12.46
C PHE A 54 -10.90 16.71 13.05
N THR A 55 -10.56 17.80 13.73
CA THR A 55 -11.53 18.84 14.03
C THR A 55 -11.85 19.60 12.74
N ALA A 56 -13.00 20.31 12.71
CA ALA A 56 -13.38 21.09 11.53
C ALA A 56 -12.34 22.16 11.16
N GLU A 57 -11.66 22.72 12.16
CA GLU A 57 -10.58 23.69 11.96
C GLU A 57 -9.35 23.04 11.33
N GLU A 58 -8.91 21.91 11.85
CA GLU A 58 -7.74 21.19 11.35
C GLU A 58 -7.94 20.67 9.91
N ALA A 59 -9.15 20.20 9.59
CA ALA A 59 -9.51 19.83 8.23
C ALA A 59 -9.42 21.01 7.25
N ARG A 60 -9.86 22.21 7.66
CA ARG A 60 -9.76 23.44 6.85
C ARG A 60 -8.30 23.85 6.65
N ASP A 61 -7.48 23.77 7.70
CA ASP A 61 -6.07 24.11 7.63
C ASP A 61 -5.28 23.16 6.73
N ALA A 62 -5.52 21.85 6.88
CA ALA A 62 -4.95 20.82 6.01
C ALA A 62 -5.39 21.03 4.54
N GLY A 63 -6.67 21.30 4.31
CA GLY A 63 -7.21 21.60 2.97
C GLY A 63 -6.61 22.87 2.36
N ARG A 64 -6.47 23.94 3.14
CA ARG A 64 -5.80 25.19 2.71
C ARG A 64 -4.36 24.91 2.31
N LYS A 65 -3.62 24.16 3.14
CA LYS A 65 -2.22 23.77 2.87
C LYS A 65 -2.11 22.93 1.59
N GLY A 66 -2.96 21.93 1.42
CA GLY A 66 -2.99 21.10 0.21
C GLY A 66 -3.32 21.92 -1.06
N GLY A 67 -4.29 22.82 -0.97
CA GLY A 67 -4.66 23.73 -2.07
C GLY A 67 -3.55 24.72 -2.44
N LEU A 68 -2.69 25.12 -1.51
CA LEU A 68 -1.51 25.94 -1.82
C LEU A 68 -0.43 25.14 -2.57
N VAL A 69 -0.27 23.85 -2.26
CA VAL A 69 0.69 22.97 -2.94
C VAL A 69 0.21 22.63 -4.35
N SER A 70 -1.07 22.28 -4.51
CA SER A 70 -1.66 21.94 -5.81
C SER A 70 -1.77 23.12 -6.77
N ARG A 71 -1.82 24.36 -6.25
CA ARG A 71 -1.89 25.57 -7.07
C ARG A 71 -0.51 26.11 -7.51
N ARG A 72 0.59 25.44 -7.15
CA ARG A 72 1.90 25.79 -7.72
C ARG A 72 1.86 25.47 -9.21
N PRO A 73 2.03 26.44 -10.11
CA PRO A 73 2.11 26.15 -11.54
C PRO A 73 3.27 25.16 -11.74
N ALA A 74 3.00 24.04 -12.41
CA ALA A 74 4.03 23.10 -12.81
C ALA A 74 5.05 23.90 -13.64
N LYS A 75 6.26 24.06 -13.10
CA LYS A 75 7.34 24.92 -13.62
C LYS A 75 7.93 24.48 -14.97
N ASN A 76 7.18 23.75 -15.81
CA ASN A 76 7.61 23.19 -17.09
C ASN A 76 6.64 23.43 -18.27
N SER A 77 5.70 24.38 -18.20
CA SER A 77 4.81 24.70 -19.35
C SER A 77 5.33 25.80 -20.30
N GLN A 78 6.59 26.21 -20.17
CA GLN A 78 7.28 27.16 -21.06
C GLN A 78 8.34 26.44 -21.92
N ALA A 79 7.92 25.46 -22.72
CA ALA A 79 8.70 24.91 -23.83
C ALA A 79 7.75 24.10 -24.73
N GLY A 80 7.13 24.71 -25.75
CA GLY A 80 6.34 23.90 -26.68
C GLY A 80 5.41 24.57 -27.68
N TYR A 81 5.26 25.90 -27.72
CA TYR A 81 4.35 26.53 -28.69
C TYR A 81 4.95 27.71 -29.46
N LYS A 82 6.18 27.60 -30.00
CA LYS A 82 6.62 28.50 -31.07
C LYS A 82 7.52 27.76 -32.07
N ALA A 83 6.89 27.15 -33.08
CA ALA A 83 7.47 26.87 -34.40
C ALA A 83 6.38 26.28 -35.31
N ALA A 84 5.56 27.12 -35.94
CA ALA A 84 4.86 26.85 -37.20
C ALA A 84 3.94 28.03 -37.57
N THR A 85 4.49 29.01 -38.29
CA THR A 85 3.85 29.86 -39.31
C THR A 85 4.95 30.55 -40.08
#